data_AF-A0A926JVK3-F1
#
_entry.id   AF-A0A926JVK3-F1
#
_cell.length_a   1.000
_cell.length_b   1.000
_cell.length_c   1.000
_cell.angle_alpha   90.00
_cell.angle_beta   90.00
_cell.angle_gamma   90.00
#
_symmetry.space_group_name_H-M   'P 1'
#
loop_
_entity.id
_entity.type
_entity.pdbx_description
1 polymer ?
#
loop_
_entity_poly.entity_id
_entity_poly.type
_entity_poly.pdbx_seq_one_letter_code
_entity_poly.pdbx_strand_id
1 'polypeptide(L)'
;MIRFHELLRRPKLIILAGIIGVIVLCWAWLAPAAVDMYGGMDGLSAWMMQDSWDARYITFIFLMWVVMMAGMMLPSAAPAILMFEKVVRQSPNPYRPVARSYAFVAGYLLIWTGFSAIATLLQWMLAEMALLDMMMEPTNRVFASCMLLLAGVWQFTPLKRTCLGKCRSPISFLSQHWKSGIWGALQLGIKHGLYCLGCCWALMLLLFFGGVMNLLWIAAITLFVLIEKLAPFGRWTCRICGVLLILGSVLLLLP
;
A
#
# COMPACT_ATOMS: atom_id res chain seq x y z
N MET A 1 -11.15 -12.97 33.54
CA MET A 1 -11.32 -11.52 33.26
C MET A 1 -9.96 -10.84 33.38
N ILE A 2 -9.10 -11.00 32.37
CA ILE A 2 -7.74 -10.46 32.36
C ILE A 2 -7.87 -8.94 32.26
N ARG A 3 -7.39 -8.21 33.27
CA ARG A 3 -7.57 -6.75 33.39
C ARG A 3 -6.99 -6.06 32.16
N PHE A 4 -7.81 -5.30 31.45
CA PHE A 4 -7.42 -4.35 30.39
C PHE A 4 -6.20 -3.48 30.76
N HIS A 5 -6.02 -3.22 32.07
CA HIS A 5 -4.89 -2.53 32.67
C HIS A 5 -3.51 -3.23 32.52
N GLU A 6 -3.44 -4.56 32.44
CA GLU A 6 -2.18 -5.28 32.22
C GLU A 6 -1.77 -5.31 30.73
N LEU A 7 -2.73 -5.30 29.80
CA LEU A 7 -2.45 -5.09 28.38
C LEU A 7 -1.84 -3.70 28.13
N LEU A 8 -2.30 -2.68 28.87
CA LEU A 8 -1.76 -1.31 28.83
C LEU A 8 -0.29 -1.23 29.31
N ARG A 9 0.22 -2.20 30.08
CA ARG A 9 1.64 -2.28 30.47
C ARG A 9 2.56 -2.79 29.35
N ARG A 10 2.02 -3.26 28.21
CA ARG A 10 2.81 -3.66 27.03
C ARG A 10 2.50 -2.74 25.84
N PRO A 11 3.15 -1.56 25.72
CA PRO A 11 2.95 -0.64 24.59
C PRO A 11 3.13 -1.24 23.18
N LYS A 12 3.83 -2.39 23.06
CA LYS A 12 3.93 -3.17 21.83
C LYS A 12 2.57 -3.72 21.42
N LEU A 13 1.77 -4.20 22.39
CA LEU A 13 0.40 -4.63 22.16
C LEU A 13 -0.49 -3.45 21.77
N ILE A 14 -0.28 -2.27 22.35
CA ILE A 14 -1.04 -1.05 21.99
C ILE A 14 -0.79 -0.69 20.53
N ILE A 15 0.48 -0.66 20.10
CA ILE A 15 0.84 -0.31 18.73
C ILE A 15 0.39 -1.39 17.74
N LEU A 16 0.56 -2.66 18.09
CA LEU A 16 0.09 -3.77 17.26
C LEU A 16 -1.44 -3.77 17.15
N ALA A 17 -2.16 -3.55 18.25
CA ALA A 17 -3.62 -3.43 18.25
C ALA A 17 -4.07 -2.22 17.43
N GLY A 18 -3.36 -1.09 17.49
CA GLY A 18 -3.62 0.06 16.64
C GLY A 18 -3.45 -0.25 15.15
N ILE A 19 -2.35 -0.91 14.76
CA ILE A 19 -2.11 -1.34 13.37
C ILE A 19 -3.20 -2.31 12.90
N ILE A 20 -3.50 -3.35 13.70
CA ILE A 20 -4.55 -4.33 13.37
C ILE A 20 -5.91 -3.65 13.29
N GLY A 21 -6.23 -2.74 14.22
CA GLY A 21 -7.48 -1.99 14.21
C GLY A 21 -7.65 -1.18 12.93
N VAL A 22 -6.61 -0.45 12.50
CA VAL A 22 -6.64 0.28 11.22
C VAL A 22 -6.85 -0.68 10.04
N ILE A 23 -6.11 -1.78 9.97
CA ILE A 23 -6.23 -2.77 8.89
C ILE A 23 -7.67 -3.34 8.84
N VAL A 24 -8.21 -3.75 9.99
CA VAL A 24 -9.57 -4.30 10.08
C VAL A 24 -10.60 -3.26 9.66
N LEU A 25 -10.47 -2.00 10.09
CA LEU A 25 -11.38 -0.93 9.68
C LEU A 25 -11.31 -0.66 8.17
N CYS A 26 -10.11 -0.67 7.58
CA CYS A 26 -9.95 -0.54 6.13
C CYS A 26 -10.68 -1.66 5.38
N TRP A 27 -10.45 -2.92 5.75
CA TRP A 27 -11.08 -4.06 5.08
C TRP A 27 -12.57 -4.19 5.37
N ALA A 28 -13.04 -3.78 6.55
CA ALA A 28 -14.46 -3.75 6.90
C ALA A 28 -15.26 -2.80 6.01
N TRP A 29 -14.62 -1.76 5.47
CA TRP A 29 -15.24 -0.87 4.50
C TRP A 29 -15.02 -1.34 3.05
N LEU A 30 -13.80 -1.76 2.68
CA LEU A 30 -13.45 -2.15 1.30
C LEU A 30 -14.12 -3.45 0.85
N ALA A 31 -14.16 -4.48 1.68
CA ALA A 31 -14.67 -5.79 1.26
C ALA A 31 -16.17 -5.76 0.92
N PRO A 32 -17.05 -5.17 1.75
CA PRO A 32 -18.46 -5.00 1.38
C PRO A 32 -18.65 -4.12 0.14
N ALA A 33 -17.89 -3.02 0.02
CA ALA A 33 -17.96 -2.15 -1.15
C ALA A 33 -17.55 -2.87 -2.45
N ALA A 34 -16.51 -3.72 -2.39
CA ALA A 34 -16.10 -4.52 -3.54
C ALA A 34 -17.13 -5.59 -3.92
N VAL A 35 -17.73 -6.27 -2.92
CA VAL A 35 -18.78 -7.27 -3.18
C VAL A 35 -20.01 -6.62 -3.81
N ASP A 36 -20.40 -5.44 -3.32
CA ASP A 36 -21.54 -4.68 -3.86
C ASP A 36 -21.27 -4.17 -5.29
N MET A 37 -20.01 -3.82 -5.62
CA MET A 37 -19.59 -3.38 -6.95
C MET A 37 -19.80 -4.46 -8.02
N TYR A 38 -19.50 -5.71 -7.72
CA TYR A 38 -19.76 -6.85 -8.62
C TYR A 38 -21.17 -7.45 -8.44
N GLY A 39 -22.00 -6.82 -7.60
CA GLY A 39 -23.39 -7.20 -7.31
C GLY A 39 -24.39 -6.22 -7.93
N GLY A 40 -25.40 -5.82 -7.15
CA GLY A 40 -26.46 -4.91 -7.61
C GLY A 40 -26.06 -3.43 -7.67
N MET A 41 -24.93 -3.05 -7.08
CA MET A 41 -24.45 -1.65 -6.98
C MET A 41 -25.43 -0.67 -6.32
N ASP A 42 -26.34 -1.17 -5.48
CA ASP A 42 -27.37 -0.36 -4.81
C ASP A 42 -26.92 0.15 -3.41
N GLY A 43 -25.75 -0.28 -2.93
CA GLY A 43 -25.28 -0.06 -1.57
C GLY A 43 -24.06 0.86 -1.45
N LEU A 44 -22.99 0.34 -0.86
CA LEU A 44 -21.75 1.07 -0.60
C LEU A 44 -20.96 1.40 -1.87
N SER A 45 -21.23 0.74 -2.99
CA SER A 45 -20.62 1.01 -4.29
C SER A 45 -21.48 1.91 -5.19
N ALA A 46 -22.69 2.31 -4.78
CA ALA A 46 -23.61 3.10 -5.62
C ALA A 46 -23.03 4.43 -6.10
N TRP A 47 -22.12 5.02 -5.33
CA TRP A 47 -21.39 6.24 -5.73
C TRP A 47 -20.51 6.04 -6.98
N MET A 48 -20.20 4.79 -7.36
CA MET A 48 -19.44 4.46 -8.57
C MET A 48 -20.24 4.57 -9.87
N MET A 49 -21.58 4.56 -9.81
CA MET A 49 -22.44 4.70 -10.98
C MET A 49 -22.68 6.16 -11.42
N GLN A 50 -21.84 7.10 -10.97
CA GLN A 50 -21.94 8.50 -11.39
C GLN A 50 -21.20 8.71 -12.71
N ASP A 51 -21.92 9.22 -13.71
CA ASP A 51 -21.36 9.55 -15.03
C ASP A 51 -20.52 10.85 -15.00
N SER A 52 -20.68 11.70 -13.98
CA SER A 52 -19.95 12.97 -13.85
C SER A 52 -18.80 12.91 -12.85
N TRP A 53 -17.61 13.36 -13.28
CA TRP A 53 -16.44 13.55 -12.44
C TRP A 53 -16.54 14.79 -11.54
N ASP A 54 -17.60 14.86 -10.74
CA ASP A 54 -17.82 15.95 -9.79
C ASP A 54 -16.90 15.82 -8.57
N ALA A 55 -16.72 16.92 -7.84
CA ALA A 55 -15.85 16.97 -6.66
C ALA A 55 -16.18 15.90 -5.59
N ARG A 56 -17.45 15.50 -5.48
CA ARG A 56 -17.89 14.42 -4.57
C ARG A 56 -17.37 13.06 -5.02
N TYR A 57 -17.51 12.75 -6.30
CA TYR A 57 -17.03 11.49 -6.89
C TYR A 57 -15.52 11.35 -6.75
N ILE A 58 -14.78 12.42 -7.09
CA ILE A 58 -13.32 12.48 -6.92
C ILE A 58 -12.92 12.25 -5.46
N THR A 59 -13.66 12.84 -4.51
CA THR A 59 -13.40 12.66 -3.07
C THR A 59 -13.62 11.21 -2.64
N PHE A 60 -14.67 10.53 -3.11
CA PHE A 60 -14.90 9.12 -2.80
C PHE A 60 -13.81 8.22 -3.38
N ILE A 61 -13.40 8.42 -4.64
CA ILE A 61 -12.28 7.69 -5.25
C ILE A 61 -11.00 7.92 -4.45
N PHE A 62 -10.71 9.17 -4.10
CA PHE A 62 -9.52 9.50 -3.31
C PHE A 62 -9.53 8.78 -1.96
N LEU A 63 -10.64 8.84 -1.21
CA LEU A 63 -10.77 8.13 0.07
C LEU A 63 -10.65 6.62 -0.12
N MET A 64 -11.22 6.06 -1.20
CA MET A 64 -11.08 4.65 -1.54
C MET A 64 -9.62 4.27 -1.70
N TRP A 65 -8.86 5.01 -2.51
CA TRP A 65 -7.43 4.77 -2.67
C TRP A 65 -6.65 4.93 -1.37
N VAL A 66 -6.99 5.90 -0.51
CA VAL A 66 -6.32 6.08 0.78
C VAL A 66 -6.56 4.87 1.68
N VAL A 67 -7.81 4.43 1.82
CA VAL A 67 -8.19 3.31 2.67
C VAL A 67 -7.60 1.99 2.14
N MET A 68 -7.64 1.79 0.82
CA MET A 68 -7.03 0.64 0.15
C MET A 68 -5.52 0.59 0.37
N MET A 69 -4.81 1.69 0.13
CA MET A 69 -3.36 1.73 0.33
C MET A 69 -2.99 1.53 1.80
N ALA A 70 -3.73 2.12 2.74
CA ALA A 70 -3.52 1.88 4.16
C ALA A 70 -3.71 0.39 4.52
N GLY A 71 -4.81 -0.22 4.07
CA GLY A 71 -5.14 -1.63 4.35
C GLY A 71 -4.11 -2.61 3.78
N MET A 72 -3.60 -2.37 2.57
CA MET A 72 -2.63 -3.24 1.91
C MET A 72 -1.19 -3.01 2.40
N MET A 73 -0.79 -1.75 2.61
CA MET A 73 0.62 -1.40 2.76
C MET A 73 1.06 -1.27 4.22
N LEU A 74 0.16 -0.95 5.16
CA LEU A 74 0.49 -0.90 6.58
C LEU A 74 1.01 -2.24 7.15
N PRO A 75 0.45 -3.41 6.78
CA PRO A 75 1.02 -4.71 7.20
C PRO A 75 2.50 -4.86 6.83
N SER A 76 2.90 -4.36 5.66
CA SER A 76 4.29 -4.47 5.18
C SER A 76 5.28 -3.60 5.98
N ALA A 77 4.80 -2.53 6.62
CA ALA A 77 5.61 -1.67 7.48
C ALA A 77 5.66 -2.15 8.94
N ALA A 78 4.83 -3.13 9.34
CA ALA A 78 4.73 -3.59 10.73
C ALA A 78 6.08 -4.00 11.34
N PRO A 79 6.99 -4.74 10.66
CA PRO A 79 8.30 -5.07 11.22
C PRO A 79 9.16 -3.84 11.53
N ALA A 80 9.13 -2.82 10.66
CA ALA A 80 9.87 -1.58 10.84
C ALA A 80 9.27 -0.75 12.00
N ILE A 81 7.95 -0.68 12.10
CA ILE A 81 7.25 0.02 13.19
C ILE A 81 7.56 -0.63 14.54
N LEU A 82 7.49 -1.96 14.63
CA LEU A 82 7.80 -2.70 15.86
C LEU A 82 9.28 -2.61 16.24
N MET A 83 10.18 -2.56 15.27
CA MET A 83 11.61 -2.33 15.54
C MET A 83 11.86 -0.89 16.03
N PHE A 84 11.24 0.10 15.38
CA PHE A 84 11.34 1.51 15.80
C PHE A 84 10.86 1.69 17.24
N GLU A 85 9.71 1.10 17.57
CA GLU A 85 9.14 1.06 18.92
C GLU A 85 10.14 0.51 19.95
N LYS A 86 10.77 -0.62 19.65
CA LYS A 86 11.78 -1.25 20.51
C LYS A 86 12.97 -0.32 20.76
N VAL A 87 13.50 0.33 19.71
CA VAL A 87 14.64 1.26 19.82
C VAL A 87 14.27 2.50 20.63
N VAL A 88 13.09 3.09 20.37
CA VAL A 88 12.61 4.27 21.12
C VAL A 88 12.50 3.96 22.62
N ARG A 89 12.08 2.75 22.98
CA ARG A 89 11.96 2.35 24.39
C ARG A 89 13.28 2.09 25.09
N GLN A 90 14.26 1.55 24.35
CA GLN A 90 15.60 1.29 24.89
C GLN A 90 16.46 2.57 24.93
N SER A 91 15.92 3.70 24.46
CA SER A 91 16.62 4.98 24.50
C SER A 91 16.68 5.55 25.93
N PRO A 92 17.77 6.24 26.33
CA PRO A 92 17.96 6.74 27.70
C PRO A 92 16.87 7.69 28.22
N ASN A 93 16.15 8.36 27.32
CA ASN A 93 15.01 9.23 27.65
C ASN A 93 13.80 8.84 26.78
N PRO A 94 13.02 7.82 27.18
CA PRO A 94 11.86 7.35 26.43
C PRO A 94 10.67 8.30 26.66
N TYR A 95 10.79 9.56 26.25
CA TYR A 95 9.68 10.51 26.32
C TYR A 95 8.63 10.17 25.25
N ARG A 96 7.40 9.87 25.69
CA ARG A 96 6.21 9.56 24.86
C ARG A 96 6.48 8.54 23.72
N PRO A 97 6.89 7.29 24.04
CA PRO A 97 7.29 6.29 23.04
C PRO A 97 6.15 5.91 22.08
N VAL A 98 4.92 5.89 22.59
CA VAL A 98 3.71 5.62 21.81
C VAL A 98 3.45 6.74 20.80
N ALA A 99 3.54 8.01 21.22
CA ALA A 99 3.33 9.15 20.33
C ALA A 99 4.37 9.21 19.20
N ARG A 100 5.64 8.87 19.49
CA ARG A 100 6.68 8.77 18.45
C ARG A 100 6.37 7.65 17.45
N SER A 101 5.89 6.51 17.92
CA SER A 101 5.50 5.39 17.05
C SER A 101 4.33 5.76 16.14
N TYR A 102 3.31 6.44 16.68
CA TYR A 102 2.21 6.97 15.86
C TYR A 102 2.66 8.05 14.88
N ALA A 103 3.60 8.91 15.25
CA ALA A 103 4.18 9.88 14.33
C ALA A 103 4.93 9.19 13.17
N PHE A 104 5.68 8.11 13.45
CA PHE A 104 6.27 7.30 12.38
C PHE A 104 5.20 6.72 11.43
N VAL A 105 4.13 6.13 11.98
CA VAL A 105 3.02 5.58 11.17
C VAL A 105 2.32 6.67 10.36
N ALA A 106 2.07 7.85 10.96
CA ALA A 106 1.49 8.99 10.27
C ALA A 106 2.36 9.43 9.09
N GLY A 107 3.68 9.52 9.27
CA GLY A 107 4.61 9.88 8.20
C GLY A 107 4.62 8.87 7.05
N TYR A 108 4.50 7.59 7.39
CA TYR A 108 4.36 6.53 6.39
C TYR A 108 3.05 6.64 5.61
N LEU A 109 1.92 6.85 6.30
CA LEU A 109 0.62 7.00 5.68
C LEU A 109 0.52 8.27 4.84
N LEU A 110 1.17 9.38 5.22
CA LEU A 110 1.21 10.60 4.40
C LEU A 110 1.76 10.36 2.98
N ILE A 111 2.79 9.51 2.84
CA ILE A 111 3.31 9.15 1.51
C ILE A 111 2.28 8.35 0.71
N TRP A 112 1.61 7.40 1.36
CA TRP A 112 0.56 6.63 0.70
C TRP A 112 -0.66 7.48 0.34
N THR A 113 -1.04 8.44 1.18
CA THR A 113 -2.07 9.43 0.86
C THR A 113 -1.68 10.28 -0.35
N GLY A 114 -0.42 10.71 -0.43
CA GLY A 114 0.09 11.41 -1.61
C GLY A 114 0.02 10.55 -2.88
N PHE A 115 0.37 9.26 -2.78
CA PHE A 115 0.20 8.31 -3.89
C PHE A 115 -1.27 8.12 -4.28
N SER A 116 -2.18 8.03 -3.31
CA SER A 116 -3.63 7.92 -3.55
C SER A 116 -4.18 9.13 -4.32
N ALA A 117 -3.65 10.33 -4.09
CA ALA A 117 -4.01 11.51 -4.89
C ALA A 117 -3.56 11.35 -6.35
N ILE A 118 -2.32 10.90 -6.57
CA ILE A 118 -1.79 10.63 -7.92
C ILE A 118 -2.61 9.52 -8.61
N ALA A 119 -2.93 8.45 -7.89
CA ALA A 119 -3.73 7.34 -8.42
C ALA A 119 -5.15 7.80 -8.78
N THR A 120 -5.76 8.68 -7.98
CA THR A 120 -7.08 9.27 -8.28
C THR A 120 -7.04 10.12 -9.54
N LEU A 121 -6.04 10.99 -9.67
CA LEU A 121 -5.85 11.81 -10.87
C LEU A 121 -5.59 10.94 -12.11
N LEU A 122 -4.78 9.88 -11.96
CA LEU A 122 -4.53 8.93 -13.03
C LEU A 122 -5.80 8.19 -13.42
N GLN A 123 -6.60 7.75 -12.45
CA GLN A 123 -7.88 7.09 -12.71
C GLN A 123 -8.84 8.00 -13.48
N TRP A 124 -8.92 9.27 -13.09
CA TRP A 124 -9.71 10.27 -13.81
C TRP A 124 -9.26 10.42 -15.27
N MET A 125 -7.96 10.63 -15.50
CA MET A 125 -7.40 10.75 -16.85
C MET A 125 -7.65 9.50 -17.70
N LEU A 126 -7.49 8.31 -17.12
CA LEU A 126 -7.71 7.04 -17.84
C LEU A 126 -9.19 6.81 -18.18
N ALA A 127 -10.10 7.24 -17.30
CA ALA A 127 -11.54 7.19 -17.57
C ALA A 127 -11.93 8.17 -18.69
N GLU A 128 -11.42 9.40 -18.70
CA GLU A 128 -11.66 10.37 -19.78
C GLU A 128 -11.13 9.88 -21.14
N MET A 129 -10.01 9.13 -21.14
CA MET A 129 -9.46 8.51 -22.34
C MET A 129 -10.19 7.23 -22.76
N ALA A 130 -11.26 6.84 -22.06
CA ALA A 130 -11.99 5.57 -22.26
C ALA A 130 -11.07 4.32 -22.21
N LEU A 131 -9.98 4.40 -21.45
CA LEU A 131 -9.07 3.27 -21.19
C LEU A 131 -9.53 2.39 -20.03
N LEU A 132 -10.39 2.94 -19.18
CA LEU A 132 -11.09 2.23 -18.11
C LEU A 132 -12.61 2.31 -18.36
N ASP A 133 -13.31 1.20 -18.17
CA ASP A 133 -14.77 1.17 -18.21
C ASP A 133 -15.39 1.62 -16.86
N MET A 134 -16.73 1.56 -16.76
CA MET A 134 -17.44 1.89 -15.52
C MET A 134 -17.05 0.97 -14.34
N MET A 135 -16.61 -0.26 -14.62
CA MET A 135 -16.11 -1.20 -13.61
C MET A 135 -14.63 -0.96 -13.28
N MET A 136 -14.03 0.11 -13.81
CA MET A 136 -12.61 0.44 -13.64
C MET A 136 -11.69 -0.68 -14.14
N GLU A 137 -12.13 -1.40 -15.15
CA GLU A 137 -11.40 -2.46 -15.85
C GLU A 137 -10.86 -1.93 -17.19
N PRO A 138 -9.70 -2.43 -17.66
CA PRO A 138 -9.08 -1.95 -18.88
C PRO A 138 -9.91 -2.31 -20.11
N THR A 139 -10.23 -1.32 -20.95
CA THR A 139 -11.10 -1.49 -22.13
C THR A 139 -10.40 -2.20 -23.30
N ASN A 140 -9.06 -2.20 -23.34
CA ASN A 140 -8.28 -2.81 -24.41
C ASN A 140 -7.08 -3.59 -23.87
N ARG A 141 -6.84 -4.78 -24.47
CA ARG A 141 -5.68 -5.65 -24.23
C ARG A 141 -4.35 -4.93 -24.35
N VAL A 142 -4.20 -3.96 -25.26
CA VAL A 142 -2.94 -3.20 -25.43
C VAL A 142 -2.62 -2.39 -24.17
N PHE A 143 -3.59 -1.68 -23.64
CA PHE A 143 -3.42 -0.89 -22.41
C PHE A 143 -3.10 -1.78 -21.21
N ALA A 144 -3.86 -2.86 -21.05
CA ALA A 144 -3.60 -3.88 -20.01
C ALA A 144 -2.19 -4.49 -20.13
N SER A 145 -1.74 -4.80 -21.35
CA SER A 145 -0.40 -5.34 -21.62
C SER A 145 0.70 -4.34 -21.28
N CYS A 146 0.50 -3.05 -21.57
CA CYS A 146 1.44 -1.99 -21.20
C CYS A 146 1.63 -1.89 -19.67
N MET A 147 0.55 -2.06 -18.89
CA MET A 147 0.65 -2.04 -17.42
C MET A 147 1.47 -3.21 -16.89
N LEU A 148 1.21 -4.43 -17.39
CA LEU A 148 2.00 -5.62 -17.06
C LEU A 148 3.47 -5.45 -17.46
N LEU A 149 3.74 -4.90 -18.65
CA LEU A 149 5.09 -4.66 -19.13
C LEU A 149 5.82 -3.64 -18.25
N LEU A 150 5.17 -2.52 -17.90
CA LEU A 150 5.74 -1.49 -17.03
C LEU A 150 6.09 -2.07 -15.66
N ALA A 151 5.18 -2.82 -15.04
CA ALA A 151 5.43 -3.48 -13.76
C ALA A 151 6.56 -4.50 -13.87
N GLY A 152 6.58 -5.29 -14.96
CA GLY A 152 7.61 -6.29 -15.24
C GLY A 152 9.00 -5.69 -15.47
N VAL A 153 9.10 -4.58 -16.22
CA VAL A 153 10.37 -3.86 -16.41
C VAL A 153 10.83 -3.22 -15.10
N TRP A 154 9.90 -2.63 -14.33
CA TRP A 154 10.21 -2.03 -13.03
C TRP A 154 10.88 -3.01 -12.07
N GLN A 155 10.49 -4.30 -12.12
CA GLN A 155 11.07 -5.37 -11.31
C GLN A 155 12.60 -5.49 -11.46
N PHE A 156 13.14 -5.16 -12.63
CA PHE A 156 14.57 -5.30 -12.91
C PHE A 156 15.39 -4.06 -12.55
N THR A 157 14.74 -2.93 -12.26
CA THR A 157 15.42 -1.64 -12.07
C THR A 157 16.34 -1.61 -10.85
N PRO A 158 17.50 -0.91 -10.92
CA PRO A 158 18.38 -0.73 -9.77
C PRO A 158 17.73 0.09 -8.65
N LEU A 159 16.81 0.98 -9.02
CA LEU A 159 16.04 1.79 -8.08
C LEU A 159 15.15 0.92 -7.19
N LYS A 160 14.36 0.00 -7.79
CA LYS A 160 13.57 -0.96 -7.01
C LYS A 160 14.45 -1.76 -6.04
N ARG A 161 15.59 -2.28 -6.52
CA ARG A 161 16.50 -3.10 -5.69
C ARG A 161 17.03 -2.34 -4.48
N THR A 162 17.40 -1.07 -4.67
CA THR A 162 17.88 -0.19 -3.60
C THR A 162 16.77 0.09 -2.59
N CYS A 163 15.58 0.48 -3.05
CA CYS A 163 14.43 0.75 -2.19
C CYS A 163 14.00 -0.49 -1.40
N LEU A 164 13.88 -1.65 -2.07
CA LEU A 164 13.54 -2.91 -1.43
C LEU A 164 14.58 -3.32 -0.38
N GLY A 165 15.87 -3.13 -0.66
CA GLY A 165 16.94 -3.37 0.30
C GLY A 165 16.74 -2.58 1.60
N LYS A 166 16.42 -1.28 1.49
CA LYS A 166 16.14 -0.42 2.66
C LYS A 166 14.87 -0.83 3.40
N CYS A 167 13.81 -1.23 2.69
CA CYS A 167 12.58 -1.74 3.31
C CYS A 167 12.80 -3.03 4.10
N ARG A 168 13.67 -3.92 3.61
CA ARG A 168 13.95 -5.23 4.22
C ARG A 168 14.91 -5.18 5.41
N SER A 169 15.68 -4.10 5.54
CA SER A 169 16.68 -3.93 6.61
C SER A 169 16.30 -2.82 7.60
N PRO A 170 15.25 -3.01 8.44
CA PRO A 170 14.76 -1.96 9.33
C PRO A 170 15.85 -1.48 10.30
N ILE A 171 16.72 -2.36 10.80
CA ILE A 171 17.81 -1.98 11.72
C ILE A 171 18.80 -1.01 11.04
N SER A 172 19.26 -1.36 9.84
CA SER A 172 20.19 -0.53 9.06
C SER A 172 19.55 0.80 8.65
N PHE A 173 18.26 0.78 8.31
CA PHE A 173 17.51 1.99 8.00
C PHE A 173 17.41 2.94 9.20
N LEU A 174 17.04 2.40 10.37
CA LEU A 174 16.90 3.16 11.60
C LEU A 174 18.24 3.74 12.07
N SER A 175 19.33 2.97 12.02
CA SER A 175 20.65 3.46 12.45
C SER A 175 21.17 4.61 11.58
N GLN A 176 20.92 4.56 10.27
CA GLN A 176 21.37 5.59 9.33
C GLN A 176 20.56 6.89 9.40
N HIS A 177 19.28 6.82 9.77
CA HIS A 177 18.35 7.95 9.66
C HIS A 177 17.76 8.39 11.00
N TRP A 178 18.27 7.86 12.11
CA TRP A 178 17.73 8.12 13.44
C TRP A 178 17.63 9.61 13.72
N LYS A 179 16.46 10.04 14.18
CA LYS A 179 16.23 11.39 14.69
C LYS A 179 15.42 11.30 15.98
N SER A 180 15.79 12.14 16.95
CA SER A 180 15.09 12.26 18.22
C SER A 180 13.75 12.98 18.07
N GLY A 181 12.87 12.79 19.07
CA GLY A 181 11.58 13.48 19.14
C GLY A 181 10.49 12.93 18.21
N ILE A 182 9.33 13.59 18.25
CA ILE A 182 8.12 13.25 17.47
C ILE A 182 8.31 13.63 16.00
N TRP A 183 8.85 14.83 15.73
CA TRP A 183 9.17 15.27 14.37
C TRP A 183 10.21 14.40 13.69
N GLY A 184 11.23 13.95 14.42
CA GLY A 184 12.20 12.98 13.92
C GLY A 184 11.55 11.66 13.52
N ALA A 185 10.59 11.17 14.32
CA ALA A 185 9.83 9.96 14.01
C ALA A 185 8.94 10.13 12.77
N LEU A 186 8.26 11.27 12.62
CA LEU A 186 7.47 11.59 11.44
C LEU A 186 8.33 11.60 10.17
N GLN A 187 9.45 12.31 10.18
CA GLN A 187 10.39 12.37 9.05
C GLN A 187 10.93 10.98 8.69
N LEU A 188 11.18 10.15 9.70
CA LEU A 188 11.63 8.77 9.50
C LEU A 188 10.54 7.90 8.86
N GLY A 189 9.28 8.09 9.29
CA GLY A 189 8.10 7.49 8.67
C GLY A 189 7.94 7.89 7.20
N ILE A 190 8.07 9.19 6.89
CA ILE A 190 8.03 9.72 5.52
C ILE A 190 9.14 9.08 4.66
N LYS A 191 10.38 9.04 5.16
CA LYS A 191 11.49 8.38 4.44
C LYS A 191 11.23 6.90 4.21
N HIS A 192 10.69 6.19 5.20
CA HIS A 192 10.34 4.78 5.06
C HIS A 192 9.20 4.59 4.04
N GLY A 193 8.21 5.48 4.06
CA GLY A 193 7.12 5.54 3.09
C GLY A 193 7.65 5.72 1.67
N LEU A 194 8.61 6.63 1.43
CA LEU A 194 9.22 6.83 0.12
C LEU A 194 9.98 5.60 -0.39
N TYR A 195 10.74 4.92 0.46
CA TYR A 195 11.38 3.66 0.08
C TYR A 195 10.35 2.56 -0.21
N CYS A 196 9.29 2.49 0.60
CA CYS A 196 8.20 1.55 0.41
C CYS A 196 7.48 1.80 -0.92
N LEU A 197 7.12 3.05 -1.21
CA LEU A 197 6.54 3.46 -2.47
C LEU A 197 7.48 3.12 -3.64
N GLY A 198 8.75 3.50 -3.55
CA GLY A 198 9.74 3.23 -4.60
C GLY A 198 9.94 1.74 -4.90
N CYS A 199 9.73 0.85 -3.93
CA CYS A 199 9.85 -0.59 -4.20
C CYS A 199 8.63 -1.20 -4.90
N CYS A 200 7.42 -0.65 -4.73
CA CYS A 200 6.18 -1.30 -5.19
C CYS A 200 5.18 -0.42 -5.97
N TRP A 201 5.45 0.86 -6.23
CA TRP A 201 4.49 1.74 -6.93
C TRP A 201 4.04 1.18 -8.29
N ALA A 202 4.97 0.63 -9.09
CA ALA A 202 4.64 0.05 -10.38
C ALA A 202 3.77 -1.22 -10.26
N LEU A 203 3.88 -1.96 -9.15
CA LEU A 203 2.98 -3.08 -8.86
C LEU A 203 1.61 -2.58 -8.38
N MET A 204 1.55 -1.45 -7.68
CA MET A 204 0.26 -0.84 -7.32
C MET A 204 -0.51 -0.39 -8.56
N LEU A 205 0.17 0.01 -9.62
CA LEU A 205 -0.48 0.32 -10.90
C LEU A 205 -1.18 -0.89 -11.52
N LEU A 206 -0.80 -2.13 -11.17
CA LEU A 206 -1.53 -3.31 -11.64
C LEU A 206 -2.95 -3.41 -11.09
N LEU A 207 -3.35 -2.58 -10.13
CA LEU A 207 -4.75 -2.45 -9.72
C LEU A 207 -5.64 -1.94 -10.87
N PHE A 208 -5.10 -1.12 -11.77
CA PHE A 208 -5.80 -0.70 -13.00
C PHE A 208 -5.82 -1.79 -14.08
N PHE A 209 -5.03 -2.85 -13.93
CA PHE A 209 -5.03 -4.00 -14.84
C PHE A 209 -6.12 -5.02 -14.48
N GLY A 210 -6.21 -5.40 -13.20
CA GLY A 210 -7.12 -6.46 -12.75
C GLY A 210 -8.46 -5.98 -12.19
N GLY A 211 -8.74 -4.69 -12.30
CA GLY A 211 -9.89 -4.03 -11.68
C GLY A 211 -9.56 -3.49 -10.29
N VAL A 212 -9.84 -2.21 -10.07
CA VAL A 212 -9.41 -1.48 -8.86
C VAL A 212 -9.99 -2.09 -7.58
N MET A 213 -11.20 -2.66 -7.64
CA MET A 213 -11.88 -3.30 -6.50
C MET A 213 -11.93 -4.82 -6.57
N ASN A 214 -11.20 -5.46 -7.49
CA ASN A 214 -11.13 -6.91 -7.53
C ASN A 214 -10.37 -7.44 -6.31
N LEU A 215 -11.10 -7.97 -5.31
CA LEU A 215 -10.52 -8.42 -4.04
C LEU A 215 -9.45 -9.50 -4.21
N LEU A 216 -9.64 -10.42 -5.16
CA LEU A 216 -8.65 -11.46 -5.45
C LEU A 216 -7.35 -10.85 -5.98
N TRP A 217 -7.47 -9.85 -6.86
CA TRP A 217 -6.32 -9.15 -7.42
C TRP A 217 -5.59 -8.29 -6.39
N ILE A 218 -6.34 -7.54 -5.58
CA ILE A 218 -5.80 -6.78 -4.43
C ILE A 218 -5.05 -7.71 -3.48
N ALA A 219 -5.65 -8.85 -3.13
CA ALA A 219 -5.03 -9.84 -2.25
C ALA A 219 -3.76 -10.43 -2.87
N ALA A 220 -3.79 -10.76 -4.16
CA ALA A 220 -2.63 -11.27 -4.89
C ALA A 220 -1.47 -10.27 -4.89
N ILE A 221 -1.71 -9.00 -5.25
CA ILE A 221 -0.69 -7.94 -5.23
C ILE A 221 -0.18 -7.70 -3.80
N THR A 222 -1.06 -7.68 -2.81
CA THR A 222 -0.68 -7.48 -1.40
C THR A 222 0.24 -8.60 -0.92
N LEU A 223 -0.17 -9.85 -1.12
CA LEU A 223 0.61 -11.02 -0.74
C LEU A 223 1.96 -11.03 -1.46
N PHE A 224 1.96 -10.69 -2.75
CA PHE A 224 3.16 -10.59 -3.55
C PHE A 224 4.15 -9.57 -2.98
N VAL A 225 3.68 -8.35 -2.69
CA VAL A 225 4.51 -7.28 -2.11
C VAL A 225 5.01 -7.66 -0.71
N LEU A 226 4.18 -8.35 0.09
CA LEU A 226 4.60 -8.88 1.39
C LEU A 226 5.70 -9.93 1.25
N ILE A 227 5.59 -10.86 0.29
CA ILE A 227 6.61 -11.87 0.03
C ILE A 227 7.91 -11.17 -0.39
N GLU A 228 7.88 -10.19 -1.30
CA GLU A 228 9.10 -9.47 -1.69
C GLU A 228 9.78 -8.76 -0.51
N LYS A 229 9.00 -8.19 0.41
CA LYS A 229 9.48 -7.44 1.57
C LYS A 229 9.86 -8.30 2.77
N LEU A 230 9.33 -9.51 2.90
CA LEU A 230 9.52 -10.35 4.10
C LEU A 230 10.30 -11.63 3.84
N ALA A 231 10.19 -12.22 2.64
CA ALA A 231 10.86 -13.47 2.34
C ALA A 231 12.39 -13.28 2.22
N PRO A 232 13.21 -14.27 2.59
CA PRO A 232 14.68 -14.17 2.51
C PRO A 232 15.20 -14.10 1.06
N PHE A 233 14.42 -14.59 0.08
CA PHE A 233 14.85 -14.78 -1.33
C PHE A 233 14.62 -13.58 -2.26
N GLY A 234 14.36 -12.37 -1.75
CA GLY A 234 13.75 -11.29 -2.57
C GLY A 234 14.46 -10.90 -3.89
N ARG A 235 15.78 -11.12 -4.08
CA ARG A 235 16.42 -10.88 -5.39
C ARG A 235 15.91 -11.84 -6.48
N TRP A 236 15.66 -13.09 -6.12
CA TRP A 236 15.11 -14.08 -7.03
C TRP A 236 13.62 -13.85 -7.28
N THR A 237 12.88 -13.47 -6.23
CA THR A 237 11.46 -13.10 -6.34
C THR A 237 11.27 -11.99 -7.37
N CYS A 238 11.99 -10.86 -7.26
CA CYS A 238 11.83 -9.78 -8.23
C CYS A 238 12.15 -10.22 -9.68
N ARG A 239 13.17 -11.06 -9.87
CA ARG A 239 13.55 -11.55 -11.22
C ARG A 239 12.49 -12.47 -11.80
N ILE A 240 12.10 -13.51 -11.08
CA ILE A 240 11.10 -14.49 -11.54
C ILE A 240 9.81 -13.76 -11.88
N CYS A 241 9.37 -12.87 -11.00
CA CYS A 241 8.11 -12.19 -11.18
C CYS A 241 8.18 -11.11 -12.26
N GLY A 242 9.31 -10.43 -12.42
CA GLY A 242 9.54 -9.57 -13.58
C GLY A 242 9.42 -10.33 -14.89
N VAL A 243 10.01 -11.53 -14.98
CA VAL A 243 9.86 -12.41 -16.15
C VAL A 243 8.40 -12.80 -16.35
N LEU A 244 7.70 -13.26 -15.30
CA LEU A 244 6.29 -13.66 -15.39
C LEU A 244 5.38 -12.52 -15.85
N LEU A 245 5.59 -11.30 -15.36
CA LEU A 245 4.82 -10.13 -15.77
C LEU A 245 5.08 -9.75 -17.24
N ILE A 246 6.34 -9.82 -17.69
CA ILE A 246 6.68 -9.58 -19.10
C ILE A 246 6.09 -10.68 -20.00
N LEU A 247 6.19 -11.94 -19.61
CA LEU A 247 5.58 -13.05 -20.34
C LEU A 247 4.06 -12.90 -20.38
N GLY A 248 3.42 -12.56 -19.27
CA GLY A 248 1.98 -12.26 -19.21
C GLY A 248 1.58 -11.13 -20.15
N SER A 249 2.39 -10.07 -20.24
CA SER A 249 2.18 -8.98 -21.20
C SER A 249 2.24 -9.46 -22.65
N VAL A 250 3.24 -10.28 -23.01
CA VAL A 250 3.37 -10.84 -24.36
C VAL A 250 2.22 -11.79 -24.68
N LEU A 251 1.87 -12.69 -23.75
CA LEU A 251 0.78 -13.65 -23.91
C LEU A 251 -0.58 -12.95 -24.10
N LEU A 252 -0.82 -11.83 -23.42
CA LEU A 252 -2.06 -11.07 -23.55
C LEU A 252 -2.21 -10.39 -24.93
N LEU A 253 -1.11 -10.11 -25.62
CA LEU A 253 -1.11 -9.57 -26.97
C LEU A 253 -1.25 -10.64 -28.07
N LEU A 254 -1.10 -11.91 -27.72
CA LEU A 254 -1.35 -13.00 -28.68
C LEU A 254 -2.86 -13.14 -28.93
N PRO A 255 -3.26 -13.45 -30.18
CA PRO A 255 -4.67 -13.58 -30.57
C PRO A 255 -5.37 -14.73 -29.85
#